data_AF-A0AAX3MRI2-F1
#
_entry.id   AF-A0AAX3MRI2-F1
#
_cell.length_a   1.000
_cell.length_b   1.000
_cell.length_c   1.000
_cell.angle_alpha   90.00
_cell.angle_beta   90.00
_cell.angle_gamma   90.00
#
_symmetry.space_group_name_H-M   'P 1'
#
loop_
_entity.id
_entity.type
_entity.pdbx_description
1 polymer ?
#
loop_
_entity_poly.entity_id
_entity_poly.type
_entity_poly.pdbx_seq_one_letter_code
_entity_poly.pdbx_strand_id
1 'polypeptide(L)'
;MTESTPRRPAYARLLDRAVRILAVRDHSEQELRRKLAAPIMGKNGPEEIDATAEDYERVIAWCYEHGYLDDSRFVARFIASRSRKGYGPARIRQELNQKGISREATEKAMRECDIDWCELARNQATRKYGEPLPVLFSEKVKIQRFLLYRGYLMEDIQEIWRNFAD
;
A
#
# COMPACT_ATOMS: atom_id res chain seq x y z
N MET A 1 38.57 -17.73 29.92
CA MET A 1 37.14 -17.52 30.21
C MET A 1 36.70 -16.34 29.37
N THR A 2 36.08 -16.60 28.22
CA THR A 2 35.60 -15.52 27.34
C THR A 2 34.33 -14.94 27.95
N GLU A 3 34.46 -13.76 28.55
CA GLU A 3 33.31 -12.99 29.03
C GLU A 3 32.34 -12.77 27.88
N SER A 4 31.17 -13.38 27.98
CA SER A 4 30.07 -13.20 27.04
C SER A 4 29.64 -11.74 27.11
N THR A 5 29.91 -10.96 26.06
CA THR A 5 29.42 -9.59 25.92
C THR A 5 27.91 -9.57 26.22
N PRO A 6 27.40 -8.68 27.08
CA PRO A 6 25.99 -8.67 27.42
C PRO A 6 25.16 -8.53 26.14
N ARG A 7 24.27 -9.49 25.90
CA ARG A 7 23.38 -9.49 24.73
C ARG A 7 22.59 -8.18 24.77
N ARG A 8 22.63 -7.40 23.68
CA ARG A 8 21.90 -6.12 23.60
C ARG A 8 20.44 -6.32 24.02
N PRO A 9 19.84 -5.38 24.78
CA PRO A 9 18.43 -5.47 25.18
C PRO A 9 17.50 -5.65 23.97
N ALA A 10 16.37 -6.34 24.19
CA ALA A 10 15.39 -6.67 23.15
C ALA A 10 14.93 -5.44 22.36
N TYR A 11 14.54 -4.39 23.07
CA TYR A 11 14.19 -3.08 22.50
C TYR A 11 15.25 -2.56 21.52
N ALA A 12 16.53 -2.52 21.91
CA ALA A 12 17.60 -1.97 21.07
C ALA A 12 17.82 -2.80 19.80
N ARG A 13 17.64 -4.12 19.88
CA ARG A 13 17.72 -5.01 18.71
C ARG A 13 16.54 -4.84 17.76
N LEU A 14 15.32 -4.71 18.32
CA LEU A 14 14.12 -4.45 17.53
C LEU A 14 14.18 -3.08 16.86
N LEU A 15 14.66 -2.06 17.56
CA LEU A 15 14.80 -0.71 17.03
C LEU A 15 15.77 -0.66 15.85
N ASP A 16 16.97 -1.24 16.00
CA ASP A 16 17.95 -1.33 14.92
C ASP A 16 17.39 -2.07 13.69
N ARG A 17 16.63 -3.15 13.92
CA ARG A 17 15.94 -3.86 12.85
C ARG A 17 14.86 -3.01 12.19
N ALA A 18 14.05 -2.29 12.97
CA ALA A 18 12.98 -1.43 12.47
C ALA A 18 13.55 -0.32 11.57
N VAL A 19 14.60 0.38 12.04
CA VAL A 19 15.28 1.42 11.27
C VAL A 19 15.82 0.86 9.96
N ARG A 20 16.48 -0.32 9.98
CA ARG A 20 16.96 -0.96 8.74
C ARG A 20 15.84 -1.31 7.76
N ILE A 21 14.68 -1.76 8.25
CA ILE A 21 13.51 -2.06 7.42
C ILE A 21 12.96 -0.78 6.78
N LEU A 22 12.81 0.28 7.57
CA LEU A 22 12.17 1.53 7.17
C LEU A 22 13.09 2.42 6.32
N ALA A 23 14.41 2.30 6.48
CA ALA A 23 15.40 3.06 5.70
C ALA A 23 15.37 2.72 4.20
N VAL A 24 14.92 1.51 3.81
CA VAL A 24 14.91 1.08 2.41
C VAL A 24 13.68 1.59 1.65
N ARG A 25 12.50 1.55 2.31
CA ARG A 25 11.24 2.00 1.72
C ARG A 25 10.21 2.27 2.83
N ASP A 26 9.22 3.09 2.52
CA ASP A 26 8.06 3.25 3.40
C ASP A 26 7.31 1.91 3.57
N HIS A 27 6.85 1.68 4.80
CA HIS A 27 6.01 0.55 5.20
C HIS A 27 4.84 1.11 6.01
N SER A 28 3.71 0.41 6.02
CA SER A 28 2.69 0.64 7.05
C SER A 28 3.17 0.09 8.38
N GLU A 29 2.59 0.57 9.48
CA GLU A 29 2.82 0.00 10.81
C GLU A 29 2.59 -1.52 10.82
N GLN A 30 1.51 -2.00 10.21
CA GLN A 30 1.22 -3.44 10.19
C GLN A 30 2.27 -4.23 9.40
N GLU A 31 2.78 -3.71 8.29
CA GLU A 31 3.90 -4.33 7.57
C GLU A 31 5.16 -4.39 8.44
N LEU A 32 5.46 -3.31 9.18
CA LEU A 32 6.59 -3.28 10.10
C LEU A 32 6.43 -4.30 11.23
N ARG A 33 5.26 -4.36 11.87
CA ARG A 33 4.96 -5.35 12.92
C ARG A 33 5.16 -6.78 12.44
N ARG A 34 4.60 -7.12 11.26
CA ARG A 34 4.80 -8.45 10.64
C ARG A 34 6.29 -8.73 10.41
N LYS A 35 7.05 -7.75 9.94
CA LYS A 35 8.49 -7.90 9.67
C LYS A 35 9.34 -7.98 10.94
N LEU A 36 8.96 -7.29 12.01
CA LEU A 36 9.65 -7.35 13.30
C LEU A 36 9.40 -8.68 14.01
N ALA A 37 8.18 -9.22 13.90
CA ALA A 37 7.82 -10.52 14.47
C ALA A 37 8.36 -11.72 13.68
N ALA A 38 8.75 -11.54 12.42
CA ALA A 38 9.35 -12.62 11.63
C ALA A 38 10.71 -13.05 12.21
N PRO A 39 11.06 -14.35 12.22
CA PRO A 39 12.36 -14.82 12.70
C PRO A 39 13.54 -14.15 11.99
N ILE A 40 14.63 -13.93 12.71
CA ILE A 40 15.86 -13.37 12.12
C ILE A 40 16.74 -14.52 11.67
N MET A 41 17.29 -14.48 10.46
CA MET A 41 18.30 -15.45 10.07
C MET A 41 19.67 -15.03 10.62
N GLY A 42 20.14 -15.74 11.65
CA GLY A 42 21.48 -15.62 12.19
C GLY A 42 22.46 -16.61 11.56
N LYS A 43 23.72 -16.56 12.00
CA LYS A 43 24.78 -17.47 11.52
C LYS A 43 24.46 -18.96 11.75
N ASN A 44 23.65 -19.25 12.77
CA ASN A 44 23.31 -20.62 13.20
C ASN A 44 21.84 -20.97 12.92
N GLY A 45 21.18 -20.27 12.01
CA GLY A 45 19.76 -20.47 11.67
C GLY A 45 18.84 -19.40 12.28
N PRO A 46 17.52 -19.69 12.37
CA PRO A 46 16.54 -18.77 12.92
C PRO A 46 16.87 -18.39 14.37
N GLU A 47 17.00 -17.09 14.61
CA GLU A 47 17.23 -16.49 15.92
C GLU A 47 15.97 -15.72 16.31
N GLU A 48 15.43 -16.09 17.48
CA GLU A 48 14.34 -15.34 18.10
C GLU A 48 14.90 -14.18 18.93
N ILE A 49 14.20 -13.05 18.88
CA ILE A 49 14.39 -11.98 19.84
C ILE A 49 13.42 -12.25 20.98
N ASP A 50 13.95 -12.48 22.18
CA ASP A 50 13.18 -12.51 23.42
C ASP A 50 12.70 -11.09 23.75
N ALA A 51 11.61 -10.68 23.12
CA ALA A 51 11.01 -9.36 23.21
C ALA A 51 9.57 -9.45 23.72
N THR A 52 9.22 -8.57 24.63
CA THR A 52 7.85 -8.44 25.15
C THR A 52 6.99 -7.64 24.18
N ALA A 53 5.66 -7.73 24.31
CA ALA A 53 4.74 -6.88 23.55
C ALA A 53 5.03 -5.38 23.75
N GLU A 54 5.42 -4.99 24.96
CA GLU A 54 5.79 -3.61 25.30
C GLU A 54 7.04 -3.14 24.53
N ASP A 55 8.03 -4.02 24.31
CA ASP A 55 9.20 -3.68 23.50
C ASP A 55 8.81 -3.34 22.05
N TYR A 56 7.85 -4.07 21.46
CA TYR A 56 7.34 -3.75 20.13
C TYR A 56 6.63 -2.40 20.13
N GLU A 57 5.70 -2.15 21.06
CA GLU A 57 4.98 -0.87 21.12
C GLU A 57 5.93 0.32 21.27
N ARG A 58 6.96 0.19 22.12
CA ARG A 58 7.99 1.22 22.28
C ARG A 58 8.77 1.50 21.01
N VAL A 59 9.08 0.47 20.22
CA VAL A 59 9.76 0.65 18.92
C VAL A 59 8.84 1.31 17.91
N ILE A 60 7.58 0.90 17.83
CA ILE A 60 6.60 1.51 16.92
C ILE A 60 6.39 2.99 17.27
N ALA A 61 6.18 3.30 18.55
CA ALA A 61 6.05 4.68 19.03
C ALA A 61 7.27 5.53 18.68
N TRP A 62 8.48 5.00 18.91
CA TRP A 62 9.72 5.69 18.55
C TRP A 62 9.80 5.95 17.03
N CYS A 63 9.42 4.97 16.20
CA CYS A 63 9.42 5.12 14.75
C CYS A 63 8.43 6.19 14.27
N TYR A 64 7.27 6.34 14.90
CA TYR A 64 6.34 7.44 14.62
C TYR A 64 6.90 8.79 15.07
N GLU A 65 7.40 8.88 16.31
CA GLU A 65 7.96 10.10 16.89
C GLU A 65 9.11 10.67 16.04
N HIS A 66 9.94 9.79 15.47
CA HIS A 66 11.09 10.16 14.65
C HIS A 66 10.79 10.19 13.14
N GLY A 67 9.52 10.06 12.73
CA GLY A 67 9.07 10.18 11.34
C GLY A 67 9.48 9.04 10.40
N TYR A 68 9.96 7.93 10.94
CA TYR A 68 10.24 6.70 10.18
C TYR A 68 8.96 5.99 9.75
N LEU A 69 7.92 6.04 10.60
CA LEU A 69 6.56 5.65 10.24
C LEU A 69 5.69 6.89 10.05
N ASP A 70 4.95 6.90 8.96
CA ASP A 70 3.93 7.89 8.66
C ASP A 70 2.92 7.24 7.72
N ASP A 71 1.82 6.76 8.29
CA ASP A 71 0.78 6.08 7.52
C ASP A 71 0.10 7.02 6.53
N SER A 72 -0.02 8.32 6.84
CA SER A 72 -0.60 9.29 5.91
C SER A 72 0.27 9.44 4.67
N ARG A 73 1.59 9.59 4.87
CA ARG A 73 2.58 9.63 3.78
C ARG A 73 2.58 8.32 2.99
N PHE A 74 2.54 7.18 3.67
CA PHE A 74 2.49 5.87 3.03
C PHE A 74 1.27 5.73 2.12
N VAL A 75 0.09 6.07 2.61
CA VAL A 75 -1.18 5.94 1.88
C VAL A 75 -1.19 6.84 0.65
N ALA A 76 -0.83 8.11 0.78
CA ALA A 76 -0.79 9.05 -0.34
C ALA A 76 0.15 8.56 -1.47
N ARG A 77 1.36 8.11 -1.10
CA ARG A 77 2.31 7.53 -2.06
C ARG A 77 1.80 6.24 -2.68
N PHE A 78 1.10 5.42 -1.90
CA PHE A 78 0.54 4.16 -2.39
C PHE A 78 -0.58 4.39 -3.42
N ILE A 79 -1.52 5.31 -3.13
CA ILE A 79 -2.58 5.71 -4.07
C ILE A 79 -1.96 6.19 -5.37
N ALA A 80 -1.02 7.15 -5.30
CA ALA A 80 -0.35 7.68 -6.48
C ALA A 80 0.46 6.62 -7.24
N SER A 81 1.07 5.64 -6.56
CA SER A 81 1.78 4.55 -7.25
C SER A 81 0.82 3.61 -7.97
N ARG A 82 -0.35 3.34 -7.40
CA ARG A 82 -1.32 2.39 -7.96
C ARG A 82 -2.16 3.00 -9.08
N SER A 83 -2.53 4.26 -8.97
CA SER A 83 -3.21 5.01 -10.03
C SER A 83 -2.37 5.04 -11.32
N ARG A 84 -1.06 5.34 -11.21
CA ARG A 84 -0.11 5.29 -12.35
C ARG A 84 0.01 3.91 -13.00
N LYS A 85 -0.25 2.83 -12.24
CA LYS A 85 -0.28 1.45 -12.76
C LYS A 85 -1.63 1.07 -13.37
N GLY A 86 -2.61 1.98 -13.39
CA GLY A 86 -3.92 1.77 -13.97
C GLY A 86 -4.85 0.92 -13.10
N TYR A 87 -4.72 1.04 -11.78
CA TYR A 87 -5.68 0.49 -10.82
C TYR A 87 -6.59 1.59 -10.30
N GLY A 88 -7.88 1.27 -10.19
CA GLY A 88 -8.91 2.19 -9.72
C GLY A 88 -9.15 2.13 -8.20
N PRO A 89 -10.05 3.00 -7.70
CA PRO A 89 -10.23 3.24 -6.27
C PRO A 89 -10.60 1.98 -5.46
N ALA A 90 -11.46 1.11 -5.98
CA ALA A 90 -11.92 -0.08 -5.23
C ALA A 90 -10.77 -1.06 -4.97
N ARG A 91 -9.89 -1.26 -5.96
CA ARG A 91 -8.72 -2.13 -5.81
C ARG A 91 -7.70 -1.53 -4.85
N ILE A 92 -7.47 -0.22 -4.93
CA ILE A 92 -6.54 0.48 -4.06
C ILE A 92 -6.99 0.40 -2.60
N ARG A 93 -8.28 0.65 -2.32
CA ARG A 93 -8.87 0.50 -0.98
C ARG A 93 -8.66 -0.91 -0.42
N GLN A 94 -8.92 -1.93 -1.24
CA GLN A 94 -8.72 -3.33 -0.84
C GLN A 94 -7.26 -3.61 -0.46
N GLU A 95 -6.31 -3.14 -1.27
CA GLU A 95 -4.88 -3.36 -1.00
C GLU A 95 -4.39 -2.58 0.22
N LEU A 96 -4.88 -1.37 0.46
CA LEU A 96 -4.58 -0.59 1.67
C LEU A 96 -5.11 -1.29 2.93
N ASN A 97 -6.32 -1.85 2.87
CA ASN A 97 -6.89 -2.63 3.97
C ASN A 97 -6.03 -3.87 4.30
N GLN A 98 -5.56 -4.62 3.29
CA GLN A 98 -4.67 -5.78 3.47
C GLN A 98 -3.32 -5.41 4.12
N LYS A 99 -2.92 -4.13 3.99
CA LYS A 99 -1.72 -3.54 4.60
C LYS A 99 -1.99 -2.94 5.97
N GLY A 100 -3.21 -3.06 6.49
CA GLY A 100 -3.57 -2.64 7.84
C GLY A 100 -3.84 -1.14 7.98
N ILE A 101 -3.96 -0.42 6.87
CA ILE A 101 -4.33 0.99 6.90
C ILE A 101 -5.80 1.10 7.29
N SER A 102 -6.08 2.02 8.22
CA SER A 102 -7.44 2.27 8.66
C SER A 102 -8.32 2.78 7.50
N ARG A 103 -9.61 2.45 7.56
CA ARG A 103 -10.58 2.95 6.58
C ARG A 103 -10.60 4.49 6.58
N GLU A 104 -10.49 5.10 7.75
CA GLU A 104 -10.47 6.55 7.90
C GLU A 104 -9.28 7.20 7.17
N ALA A 105 -8.06 6.71 7.40
CA ALA A 105 -6.87 7.22 6.71
C ALA A 105 -6.96 7.00 5.20
N THR A 106 -7.52 5.87 4.78
CA THR A 106 -7.76 5.57 3.36
C THR A 106 -8.74 6.56 2.74
N GLU A 107 -9.91 6.76 3.33
CA GLU A 107 -10.93 7.65 2.76
C GLU A 107 -10.50 9.13 2.82
N LYS A 108 -9.76 9.54 3.85
CA LYS A 108 -9.14 10.86 3.91
C LYS A 108 -8.21 11.06 2.71
N ALA A 109 -7.26 10.16 2.51
CA ALA A 109 -6.30 10.25 1.41
C ALA A 109 -6.94 10.09 0.02
N MET A 110 -8.01 9.30 -0.10
CA MET A 110 -8.79 9.19 -1.35
C MET A 110 -9.56 10.46 -1.68
N ARG A 111 -9.97 11.25 -0.68
CA ARG A 111 -10.60 12.56 -0.88
C ARG A 111 -9.58 13.64 -1.22
N GLU A 112 -8.39 13.55 -0.62
CA GLU A 112 -7.29 14.48 -0.85
C GLU A 112 -6.50 14.18 -2.13
N CYS A 113 -6.62 12.97 -2.69
CA CYS A 113 -5.96 12.65 -3.95
C CYS A 113 -6.71 13.31 -5.10
N ASP A 114 -6.12 14.39 -5.63
CA ASP A 114 -6.59 15.11 -6.82
C ASP A 114 -6.32 14.26 -8.08
N ILE A 115 -7.04 13.15 -8.21
CA ILE A 115 -6.90 12.16 -9.28
C ILE A 115 -8.23 12.08 -10.04
N ASP A 116 -8.16 12.33 -11.34
CA ASP A 116 -9.27 12.05 -12.25
C ASP A 116 -9.33 10.55 -12.59
N TRP A 117 -10.19 9.82 -11.87
CA TRP A 117 -10.37 8.39 -12.08
C TRP A 117 -11.05 8.06 -13.41
N CYS A 118 -11.92 8.95 -13.91
CA CYS A 118 -12.56 8.83 -15.20
C CYS A 118 -11.52 8.89 -16.34
N GLU A 119 -10.63 9.88 -16.30
CA GLU A 119 -9.54 10.02 -17.27
C GLU A 119 -8.59 8.82 -17.23
N LEU A 120 -8.18 8.37 -16.04
CA LEU A 120 -7.33 7.17 -15.91
C LEU A 120 -8.01 5.91 -16.44
N ALA A 121 -9.30 5.73 -16.18
CA ALA A 121 -10.08 4.61 -16.70
C ALA A 121 -10.17 4.66 -18.23
N ARG A 122 -10.43 5.84 -18.81
CA ARG A 122 -10.41 6.06 -20.27
C ARG A 122 -9.06 5.70 -20.87
N ASN A 123 -7.97 6.22 -20.31
CA ASN A 123 -6.61 5.95 -20.77
C ASN A 123 -6.25 4.44 -20.72
N GLN A 124 -6.71 3.72 -19.69
CA GLN A 124 -6.52 2.26 -19.64
C GLN A 124 -7.35 1.53 -20.70
N ALA A 125 -8.57 1.99 -20.97
CA ALA A 125 -9.43 1.41 -21.99
C ALA A 125 -8.85 1.65 -23.39
N THR A 126 -8.52 2.89 -23.74
CA THR A 126 -8.00 3.25 -25.08
C THR A 126 -6.65 2.61 -25.36
N ARG A 127 -5.76 2.55 -24.37
CA ARG A 127 -4.47 1.86 -24.51
C ARG A 127 -4.61 0.38 -24.86
N LYS A 128 -5.69 -0.28 -24.42
CA LYS A 128 -5.90 -1.72 -24.62
C LYS A 128 -6.79 -2.05 -25.81
N TYR A 129 -7.81 -1.23 -26.06
CA TYR A 129 -8.87 -1.51 -27.04
C TYR A 129 -8.86 -0.54 -28.23
N GLY A 130 -7.96 0.43 -28.25
CA GLY A 130 -7.85 1.44 -29.31
C GLY A 130 -8.70 2.69 -29.05
N GLU A 131 -8.53 3.69 -29.92
CA GLU A 131 -9.31 4.91 -29.96
C GLU A 131 -9.82 5.13 -31.40
N PRO A 132 -11.13 5.33 -31.63
CA PRO A 132 -12.21 5.38 -30.65
C PRO A 132 -12.50 4.03 -29.99
N LEU A 133 -13.10 4.06 -28.80
CA LEU A 133 -13.46 2.82 -28.10
C LEU A 133 -14.57 2.07 -28.87
N PRO A 134 -14.52 0.73 -28.90
CA PRO A 134 -15.58 -0.08 -29.48
C PRO A 134 -16.96 0.22 -28.88
N VAL A 135 -17.96 0.42 -29.75
CA VAL A 135 -19.34 0.79 -29.37
C VAL A 135 -20.32 -0.39 -29.40
N LEU A 136 -19.93 -1.53 -29.98
CA LEU A 136 -20.75 -2.74 -29.98
C LEU A 136 -20.97 -3.23 -28.54
N PHE A 137 -22.20 -3.63 -28.23
CA PHE A 137 -22.59 -4.02 -26.86
C PHE A 137 -21.68 -5.10 -26.26
N SER A 138 -21.34 -6.14 -27.04
CA SER A 138 -20.49 -7.24 -26.59
C SER A 138 -19.05 -6.79 -26.27
N GLU A 139 -18.53 -5.79 -26.97
CA GLU A 139 -17.21 -5.21 -26.73
C GLU A 139 -17.23 -4.25 -25.55
N LYS A 140 -18.28 -3.43 -25.44
CA LYS A 140 -18.51 -2.55 -24.29
C LYS A 140 -18.50 -3.32 -22.97
N VAL A 141 -19.21 -4.45 -22.91
CA VAL A 141 -19.22 -5.33 -21.72
C VAL A 141 -17.81 -5.86 -21.39
N LYS A 142 -16.99 -6.20 -22.39
CA LYS A 142 -15.60 -6.63 -22.17
C LYS A 142 -14.74 -5.50 -21.59
N ILE A 143 -14.90 -4.27 -22.08
CA ILE A 143 -14.18 -3.09 -21.59
C ILE A 143 -14.59 -2.78 -20.15
N GLN A 144 -15.90 -2.75 -19.87
CA GLN A 144 -16.43 -2.54 -18.52
C GLN A 144 -15.89 -3.59 -17.54
N ARG A 145 -15.94 -4.87 -17.91
CA ARG A 145 -15.41 -5.96 -17.08
C ARG A 145 -13.91 -5.80 -16.82
N PHE A 146 -13.14 -5.40 -17.83
CA PHE A 146 -11.71 -5.12 -17.66
C PHE A 146 -11.45 -3.99 -16.66
N LEU A 147 -12.19 -2.88 -16.76
CA LEU A 147 -12.03 -1.73 -15.85
C LEU A 147 -12.49 -2.06 -14.42
N LEU A 148 -13.60 -2.80 -14.28
CA LEU A 148 -14.06 -3.31 -12.98
C LEU A 148 -13.02 -4.21 -12.32
N TYR A 149 -12.38 -5.13 -13.07
CA TYR A 149 -11.29 -5.95 -12.52
C TYR A 149 -10.07 -5.13 -12.12
N ARG A 150 -9.84 -3.99 -12.77
CA ARG A 150 -8.81 -3.02 -12.36
C ARG A 150 -9.25 -2.18 -11.15
N GLY A 151 -10.51 -2.25 -10.75
CA GLY A 151 -11.05 -1.58 -9.56
C GLY A 151 -11.58 -0.18 -9.80
N TYR A 152 -11.83 0.22 -11.05
CA TYR A 152 -12.56 1.46 -11.34
C TYR A 152 -14.02 1.32 -10.92
N LEU A 153 -14.62 2.43 -10.48
CA LEU A 153 -16.01 2.45 -10.05
C LEU A 153 -16.94 2.53 -11.26
N MET A 154 -18.19 2.09 -11.09
CA MET A 154 -19.16 2.15 -12.19
C MET A 154 -19.44 3.58 -12.66
N GLU A 155 -19.37 4.56 -11.77
CA GLU A 155 -19.47 5.99 -12.09
C GLU A 155 -18.34 6.43 -13.04
N ASP A 156 -17.07 6.19 -12.69
CA ASP A 156 -15.90 6.47 -13.55
C ASP A 156 -16.04 5.80 -14.92
N ILE A 157 -16.49 4.55 -14.93
CA ILE A 157 -16.64 3.76 -16.14
C ILE A 157 -17.75 4.34 -17.02
N GLN A 158 -18.92 4.71 -16.47
CA GLN A 158 -20.03 5.22 -17.26
C GLN A 158 -19.69 6.55 -17.97
N GLU A 159 -18.91 7.41 -17.34
CA GLU A 159 -18.52 8.70 -17.92
C GLU A 159 -17.65 8.58 -19.17
N ILE A 160 -16.86 7.51 -19.28
CA ILE A 160 -16.02 7.25 -20.46
C ILE A 160 -16.85 7.28 -21.75
N TRP A 161 -18.09 6.75 -21.73
CA TRP A 161 -18.98 6.72 -22.90
C TRP A 161 -19.87 7.95 -23.04
N ARG A 162 -20.04 8.76 -21.99
CA ARG A 162 -20.81 10.02 -22.10
C ARG A 162 -20.07 11.04 -22.96
N ASN A 163 -18.74 11.08 -22.84
CA ASN A 163 -17.88 11.99 -23.61
C ASN A 163 -17.63 11.56 -25.08
N PHE A 164 -18.39 10.60 -25.62
CA PHE A 164 -18.41 10.26 -27.05
C PHE A 164 -19.70 10.73 -27.75
N ALA A 165 -20.59 11.42 -27.02
CA ALA A 165 -21.87 11.90 -27.53
C ALA A 165 -21.88 13.41 -27.85
N ASP A 166 -20.73 14.09 -27.76
CA ASP A 166 -20.52 15.47 -28.19
C ASP A 166 -19.73 15.54 -29.51
#